data_AF-A0A2H1WYT8-F1
#
_entry.id   AF-A0A2H1WYT8-F1
#
_cell.length_a   1.000
_cell.length_b   1.000
_cell.length_c   1.000
_cell.angle_alpha   90.00
_cell.angle_beta   90.00
_cell.angle_gamma   90.00
#
_symmetry.space_group_name_H-M   'P 1'
#
loop_
_entity.id
_entity.type
_entity.pdbx_description
1 polymer ?
#
loop_
_entity_poly.entity_id
_entity_poly.type
_entity_poly.pdbx_seq_one_letter_code
_entity_poly.pdbx_strand_id
1 'polypeptide(L)'
;MRISGCSCKSFNTRKTKICCVRYVQCVRYRPVNAYLNSNTHSNPVSLFNTHILVSSTEYGMYEPHCGLDNLLISWSHDEYMYQFLKHNNSKIPEKGLYMIRYHSLYPWHAGGDYRHLTNEKDEQILQWVLEFNKYDLYTKSTKVPDIEALWPYYEKLIDKYIPGVCEW
;
A
#
# COMPACT_ATOMS: atom_id res chain seq x y z
N MET A 1 17.24 4.64 19.41
CA MET A 1 15.95 3.97 19.11
C MET A 1 16.05 3.43 17.69
N ARG A 2 16.37 2.13 17.52
CA ARG A 2 16.52 1.51 16.19
C ARG A 2 15.16 0.96 15.77
N ILE A 3 14.55 1.60 14.79
CA ILE A 3 13.36 1.07 14.11
C ILE A 3 13.85 -0.12 13.29
N SER A 4 13.48 -1.34 13.69
CA SER A 4 13.81 -2.56 12.96
C SER A 4 13.12 -2.53 11.60
N GLY A 5 13.92 -2.27 10.56
CA GLY A 5 13.47 -2.21 9.18
C GLY A 5 12.81 -3.50 8.72
N CYS A 6 11.83 -3.32 7.83
CA CYS A 6 11.22 -4.37 7.02
C CYS A 6 12.31 -5.29 6.45
N SER A 7 12.16 -6.61 6.59
CA SER A 7 13.10 -7.56 5.99
C SER A 7 12.94 -7.54 4.46
N CYS A 8 13.74 -6.71 3.79
CA CYS A 8 14.00 -6.86 2.36
C CYS A 8 14.84 -8.13 2.17
N LYS A 9 14.20 -9.26 1.88
CA LYS A 9 14.95 -10.39 1.31
C LYS A 9 15.36 -10.04 -0.10
N SER A 10 16.69 -10.03 -0.31
CA SER A 10 17.33 -10.05 -1.62
C SER A 10 16.66 -11.10 -2.50
N PHE A 11 15.93 -10.64 -3.52
CA PHE A 11 15.43 -11.47 -4.60
C PHE A 11 16.50 -11.49 -5.70
N ASN A 12 16.77 -12.70 -6.19
CA ASN A 12 17.81 -13.06 -7.15
C ASN A 12 18.03 -11.99 -8.25
N THR A 13 19.29 -11.55 -8.35
CA THR A 13 19.78 -10.50 -9.25
C THR A 13 19.61 -10.89 -10.71
N ARG A 14 18.44 -10.57 -11.30
CA ARG A 14 18.22 -10.22 -12.72
C ARG A 14 16.73 -9.94 -12.94
N LYS A 15 16.35 -8.65 -13.00
CA LYS A 15 15.04 -8.11 -13.45
C LYS A 15 13.81 -8.25 -12.51
N THR A 16 13.95 -8.27 -11.19
CA THR A 16 12.77 -8.14 -10.31
C THR A 16 12.47 -6.67 -10.02
N LYS A 17 11.35 -6.16 -10.56
CA LYS A 17 10.75 -4.89 -10.16
C LYS A 17 10.42 -4.97 -8.66
N ILE A 18 11.17 -4.26 -7.81
CA ILE A 18 10.90 -4.22 -6.38
C ILE A 18 9.54 -3.53 -6.21
N CYS A 19 8.58 -4.27 -5.69
CA CYS A 19 7.31 -3.73 -5.23
C CYS A 19 7.13 -4.23 -3.80
N CYS A 20 7.13 -3.32 -2.84
CA CYS A 20 6.85 -3.66 -1.45
C CYS A 20 5.38 -4.05 -1.36
N VAL A 21 5.06 -5.29 -1.00
CA VAL A 21 3.67 -5.77 -0.94
C VAL A 21 3.10 -5.59 0.48
N ARG A 22 1.88 -5.07 0.58
CA ARG A 22 1.15 -4.83 1.84
C ARG A 22 0.16 -5.95 2.15
N TYR A 23 -0.15 -6.10 3.43
CA TYR A 23 -1.13 -7.06 3.94
C TYR A 23 -2.00 -6.44 5.04
N VAL A 24 -3.22 -6.96 5.18
CA VAL A 24 -4.13 -6.65 6.31
C VAL A 24 -3.61 -7.34 7.56
N GLN A 25 -3.42 -6.58 8.64
CA GLN A 25 -3.01 -7.09 9.94
C GLN A 25 -4.16 -7.81 10.62
N CYS A 26 -3.84 -8.76 11.50
CA CYS A 26 -4.82 -9.46 12.36
C CYS A 26 -5.87 -10.29 11.60
N VAL A 27 -5.68 -10.54 10.30
CA VAL A 27 -6.47 -11.46 9.47
C VAL A 27 -5.57 -12.56 8.94
N ARG A 28 -6.11 -13.77 8.85
CA ARG A 28 -5.38 -14.89 8.27
C ARG A 28 -5.21 -14.69 6.76
N TYR A 29 -3.98 -14.41 6.34
CA TYR A 29 -3.64 -14.37 4.92
C TYR A 29 -3.28 -15.78 4.43
N ARG A 30 -4.06 -16.32 3.48
CA ARG A 30 -3.71 -17.54 2.73
C ARG A 30 -3.38 -17.12 1.29
N PRO A 31 -2.10 -17.15 0.88
CA PRO A 31 -1.73 -16.72 -0.46
C PRO A 31 -2.30 -17.67 -1.52
N VAL A 32 -2.87 -17.12 -2.59
CA VAL A 32 -3.33 -17.89 -3.76
C VAL A 32 -2.15 -18.50 -4.54
N ASN A 33 -0.92 -18.00 -4.34
CA ASN A 33 0.31 -18.49 -4.97
C ASN A 33 1.32 -19.04 -3.95
N ALA A 34 1.84 -20.25 -4.20
CA ALA A 34 2.64 -21.08 -3.29
C ALA A 34 3.98 -20.47 -2.80
N TYR A 35 4.47 -19.38 -3.40
CA TYR A 35 5.77 -18.79 -3.08
C TYR A 35 5.83 -18.04 -1.74
N LEU A 36 4.69 -17.75 -1.12
CA LEU A 36 4.62 -17.03 0.17
C LEU A 36 4.62 -17.96 1.40
N ASN A 37 4.54 -19.29 1.20
CA ASN A 37 4.57 -20.26 2.31
C ASN A 37 5.91 -20.30 3.05
N SER A 38 7.01 -19.78 2.48
CA SER A 38 8.35 -19.92 3.07
C SER A 38 8.73 -18.82 4.07
N ASN A 39 7.95 -17.75 4.22
CA ASN A 39 8.33 -16.57 5.02
C ASN A 39 7.34 -16.17 6.13
N THR A 40 6.20 -16.84 6.28
CA THR A 40 5.26 -16.56 7.38
C THR A 40 5.76 -17.07 8.74
N HIS A 41 6.81 -17.90 8.75
CA HIS A 41 7.37 -18.48 9.98
C HIS A 41 8.35 -17.57 10.75
N SER A 42 8.75 -16.41 10.20
CA SER A 42 9.79 -15.59 10.83
C SER A 42 9.44 -14.11 10.96
N ASN A 43 8.15 -13.75 10.95
CA ASN A 43 7.76 -12.39 11.29
C ASN A 43 7.79 -12.27 12.84
N PRO A 44 8.64 -11.43 13.45
CA PRO A 44 8.77 -11.31 14.90
C PRO A 44 7.59 -10.55 15.52
N VAL A 45 6.37 -10.81 15.05
CA VAL A 45 5.13 -10.45 15.76
C VAL A 45 4.99 -11.31 17.03
N SER A 46 5.80 -12.37 17.18
CA SER A 46 5.89 -13.17 18.40
C SER A 46 6.68 -12.54 19.55
N LEU A 47 7.26 -11.33 19.38
CA LEU A 47 8.11 -10.70 20.41
C LEU A 47 7.62 -9.33 20.90
N PHE A 48 6.50 -8.82 20.38
CA PHE A 48 5.78 -7.73 21.05
C PHE A 48 4.68 -8.33 21.91
N ASN A 49 4.82 -8.16 23.22
CA ASN A 49 3.92 -8.64 24.26
C ASN A 49 2.62 -7.81 24.29
N THR A 50 1.97 -7.65 23.13
CA THR A 50 0.62 -7.13 23.01
C THR A 50 -0.26 -8.29 22.58
N HIS A 51 -1.34 -8.51 23.34
CA HIS A 51 -2.44 -9.42 23.03
C HIS A 51 -3.13 -9.05 21.71
N ILE A 52 -2.45 -9.15 20.57
CA ILE A 52 -3.09 -9.10 19.27
C ILE A 52 -3.66 -10.50 19.06
N LEU A 53 -4.93 -10.65 19.45
CA LEU A 53 -5.75 -11.81 19.12
C LEU A 53 -5.83 -11.89 17.58
N VAL A 54 -4.88 -12.56 16.95
CA VAL A 54 -5.06 -13.08 15.61
C VAL A 54 -6.12 -14.17 15.76
N SER A 55 -7.38 -13.78 15.62
CA SER A 55 -8.49 -14.72 15.59
C SER A 55 -8.25 -15.68 14.42
N SER A 56 -8.48 -16.98 14.67
CA SER A 56 -8.32 -18.03 13.64
C SER A 56 -9.40 -17.97 12.54
N THR A 57 -10.36 -17.04 12.68
CA THR A 57 -11.47 -16.81 11.78
C THR A 57 -11.04 -16.10 10.50
N GLU A 58 -11.85 -16.24 9.45
CA GLU A 58 -11.67 -15.55 8.16
C GLU A 58 -11.59 -14.03 8.33
N TYR A 59 -12.41 -13.46 9.22
CA TYR A 59 -12.54 -12.02 9.44
C TYR A 59 -11.55 -11.46 10.48
N GLY A 60 -10.84 -12.32 11.22
CA GLY A 60 -9.91 -11.86 12.25
C GLY A 60 -10.62 -11.05 13.33
N MET A 61 -10.21 -9.78 13.47
CA MET A 61 -10.80 -8.78 14.38
C MET A 61 -11.80 -7.82 13.71
N TYR A 62 -12.11 -8.01 12.43
CA TYR A 62 -12.93 -7.09 11.65
C TYR A 62 -14.34 -7.63 11.43
N GLU A 63 -15.27 -6.71 11.17
CA GLU A 63 -16.61 -7.05 10.71
C GLU A 63 -16.60 -7.36 9.19
N PRO A 64 -17.49 -8.24 8.70
CA PRO A 64 -17.64 -8.49 7.27
C PRO A 64 -17.99 -7.19 6.53
N HIS A 65 -17.35 -6.97 5.38
CA HIS A 65 -17.58 -5.81 4.52
C HIS A 65 -17.44 -4.45 5.23
N CYS A 66 -16.62 -4.35 6.27
CA CYS A 66 -16.38 -3.10 6.99
C CYS A 66 -15.70 -2.03 6.12
N GLY A 67 -15.05 -2.43 5.03
CA GLY A 67 -14.36 -1.57 4.09
C GLY A 67 -12.90 -1.33 4.47
N LEU A 68 -12.07 -1.07 3.46
CA LEU A 68 -10.61 -0.92 3.64
C LEU A 68 -10.25 0.22 4.61
N ASP A 69 -11.07 1.25 4.70
CA ASP A 69 -10.86 2.39 5.59
C ASP A 69 -10.83 1.99 7.08
N ASN A 70 -11.49 0.89 7.44
CA ASN A 70 -11.58 0.38 8.81
C ASN A 70 -10.55 -0.73 9.10
N LEU A 71 -9.73 -1.11 8.11
CA LEU A 71 -8.73 -2.16 8.27
C LEU A 71 -7.41 -1.59 8.75
N LEU A 72 -6.73 -2.31 9.65
CA LEU A 72 -5.33 -2.05 9.94
C LEU A 72 -4.48 -2.74 8.87
N ILE A 73 -3.88 -1.95 7.98
CA ILE A 73 -2.95 -2.42 6.97
C ILE A 73 -1.53 -2.20 7.49
N SER A 74 -0.65 -3.19 7.33
CA SER A 74 0.78 -3.14 7.73
C SER A 74 1.41 -1.77 7.50
N TRP A 75 2.09 -1.11 8.44
CA TRP A 75 2.60 0.26 8.20
C TRP A 75 3.59 0.36 7.02
N SER A 76 3.45 1.35 6.13
CA SER A 76 4.41 1.63 5.05
C SER A 76 4.28 3.06 4.47
N HIS A 77 5.04 3.32 3.40
CA HIS A 77 5.00 4.55 2.60
C HIS A 77 3.60 4.94 2.11
N ASP A 78 2.70 4.00 1.80
CA ASP A 78 1.35 4.33 1.32
C ASP A 78 0.52 5.00 2.42
N GLU A 79 0.51 4.42 3.62
CA GLU A 79 -0.27 4.96 4.75
C GLU A 79 0.36 6.28 5.22
N TYR A 80 1.69 6.34 5.30
CA TYR A 80 2.39 7.58 5.63
C TYR A 80 2.05 8.70 4.65
N MET A 81 2.17 8.47 3.34
CA MET A 81 1.89 9.51 2.34
C MET A 81 0.41 9.91 2.33
N TYR A 82 -0.50 8.96 2.52
CA TYR A 82 -1.93 9.27 2.67
C TYR A 82 -2.18 10.21 3.86
N GLN A 83 -1.62 9.90 5.03
CA GLN A 83 -1.76 10.72 6.23
C GLN A 83 -1.08 12.08 6.07
N PHE A 84 0.11 12.13 5.46
CA PHE A 84 0.82 13.37 5.12
C PHE A 84 -0.04 14.29 4.25
N LEU A 85 -0.64 13.76 3.17
CA LEU A 85 -1.48 14.54 2.27
C LEU A 85 -2.77 15.03 2.93
N LYS A 86 -3.35 14.21 3.82
CA LYS A 86 -4.51 14.59 4.63
C LYS A 86 -4.17 15.69 5.63
N HIS A 87 -3.07 15.55 6.37
CA HIS A 87 -2.58 16.51 7.36
C HIS A 87 -2.30 17.88 6.73
N ASN A 88 -1.64 17.88 5.57
CA ASN A 88 -1.33 19.09 4.82
C ASN A 88 -2.50 19.64 3.98
N ASN A 89 -3.72 19.16 4.20
CA ASN A 89 -4.94 19.61 3.49
C ASN A 89 -4.79 19.64 1.96
N SER A 90 -4.17 18.61 1.39
CA SER A 90 -4.00 18.46 -0.06
C SER A 90 -5.34 18.57 -0.80
N LYS A 91 -5.32 19.22 -1.97
CA LYS A 91 -6.47 19.33 -2.88
C LYS A 91 -6.58 18.15 -3.85
N ILE A 92 -5.78 17.09 -3.66
CA ILE A 92 -5.89 15.86 -4.46
C ILE A 92 -7.28 15.26 -4.22
N PRO A 93 -8.02 14.87 -5.28
CA PRO A 93 -9.32 14.23 -5.13
C PRO A 93 -9.24 12.95 -4.30
N GLU A 94 -10.33 12.60 -3.62
CA GLU A 94 -10.39 11.42 -2.73
C GLU A 94 -9.90 10.13 -3.43
N LYS A 95 -10.29 9.91 -4.69
CA LYS A 95 -9.82 8.78 -5.50
C LYS A 95 -8.30 8.76 -5.66
N GLY A 96 -7.67 9.93 -5.82
CA GLY A 96 -6.22 10.08 -5.88
C GLY A 96 -5.53 9.70 -4.57
N LEU A 97 -6.10 10.12 -3.44
CA LEU A 97 -5.61 9.74 -2.12
C LEU A 97 -5.72 8.23 -1.89
N TYR A 98 -6.79 7.58 -2.36
CA TYR A 98 -6.93 6.13 -2.25
C TYR A 98 -6.01 5.34 -3.17
N MET A 99 -5.75 5.83 -4.38
CA MET A 99 -4.69 5.25 -5.22
C MET A 99 -3.36 5.26 -4.46
N ILE A 100 -3.00 6.38 -3.84
CA ILE A 100 -1.78 6.48 -3.05
C ILE A 100 -1.81 5.53 -1.85
N ARG A 101 -2.93 5.45 -1.11
CA ARG A 101 -3.04 4.62 0.11
C ARG A 101 -2.97 3.12 -0.14
N TYR A 102 -3.48 2.65 -1.28
CA TYR A 102 -3.67 1.22 -1.55
C TYR A 102 -2.87 0.66 -2.74
N HIS A 103 -2.00 1.44 -3.40
CA HIS A 103 -1.24 0.99 -4.57
C HIS A 103 -0.29 -0.19 -4.30
N SER A 104 0.11 -0.41 -3.04
CA SER A 104 0.95 -1.54 -2.66
C SER A 104 0.17 -2.73 -2.11
N LEU A 105 -1.17 -2.66 -2.03
CA LEU A 105 -2.04 -3.73 -1.52
C LEU A 105 -2.35 -4.78 -2.59
N TYR A 106 -1.30 -5.38 -3.17
CA TYR A 106 -1.39 -6.32 -4.28
C TYR A 106 -2.32 -7.51 -4.06
N PRO A 107 -2.40 -8.13 -2.86
CA PRO A 107 -3.33 -9.23 -2.66
C PRO A 107 -4.77 -8.83 -2.94
N TRP A 108 -5.15 -7.59 -2.59
CA TRP A 108 -6.48 -7.06 -2.88
C TRP A 108 -6.64 -6.71 -4.36
N HIS A 109 -5.83 -5.76 -4.87
CA HIS A 109 -6.12 -5.17 -6.18
C HIS A 109 -5.71 -6.07 -7.35
N ALA A 110 -4.66 -6.88 -7.22
CA ALA A 110 -4.19 -7.80 -8.27
C ALA A 110 -4.54 -9.27 -7.98
N GLY A 111 -4.54 -9.67 -6.70
CA GLY A 111 -4.79 -11.04 -6.27
C GLY A 111 -6.27 -11.39 -6.10
N GLY A 112 -7.14 -10.39 -5.88
CA GLY A 112 -8.56 -10.60 -5.61
C GLY A 112 -8.87 -11.08 -4.18
N ASP A 113 -7.88 -11.09 -3.28
CA ASP A 113 -8.05 -11.41 -1.87
C ASP A 113 -8.78 -10.29 -1.10
N TYR A 114 -9.15 -10.56 0.15
CA TYR A 114 -9.79 -9.62 1.09
C TYR A 114 -11.18 -9.09 0.68
N ARG A 115 -11.82 -9.63 -0.36
CA ARG A 115 -13.17 -9.21 -0.79
C ARG A 115 -14.26 -9.35 0.28
N HIS A 116 -14.08 -10.27 1.22
CA HIS A 116 -14.96 -10.45 2.38
C HIS A 116 -14.87 -9.29 3.39
N LEU A 117 -13.87 -8.41 3.27
CA LEU A 117 -13.68 -7.21 4.09
C LEU A 117 -13.97 -5.91 3.32
N THR A 118 -14.08 -5.96 1.99
CA THR A 118 -14.29 -4.77 1.15
C THR A 118 -15.77 -4.45 1.01
N ASN A 119 -16.09 -3.18 0.73
CA ASN A 119 -17.45 -2.70 0.48
C ASN A 119 -17.61 -2.11 -0.94
N GLU A 120 -18.80 -1.59 -1.26
CA GLU A 120 -19.09 -1.03 -2.58
C GLU A 120 -18.16 0.13 -2.96
N LYS A 121 -17.77 0.97 -1.99
CA LYS A 121 -16.82 2.07 -2.21
C LYS A 121 -15.46 1.51 -2.65
N ASP A 122 -14.98 0.47 -1.99
CA ASP A 122 -13.70 -0.15 -2.34
C ASP A 122 -13.72 -0.75 -3.75
N GLU A 123 -14.84 -1.33 -4.19
CA GLU A 123 -14.97 -1.84 -5.56
C GLU A 123 -14.94 -0.72 -6.62
N GLN A 124 -15.50 0.45 -6.31
CA GLN A 124 -15.38 1.61 -7.19
C GLN A 124 -13.94 2.15 -7.24
N ILE A 125 -13.25 2.15 -6.10
CA ILE A 125 -11.84 2.59 -5.99
C ILE A 125 -10.89 1.61 -6.66
N LEU A 126 -11.18 0.31 -6.66
CA LEU A 126 -10.37 -0.73 -7.28
C LEU A 126 -10.02 -0.41 -8.73
N GLN A 127 -10.99 0.09 -9.51
CA GLN A 127 -10.77 0.44 -10.92
C GLN A 127 -9.70 1.52 -11.07
N TRP A 128 -9.68 2.51 -10.18
CA TRP A 128 -8.70 3.59 -10.18
C TRP A 128 -7.32 3.09 -9.73
N VAL A 129 -7.26 2.24 -8.71
CA VAL A 129 -6.00 1.62 -8.24
C VAL A 129 -5.39 0.76 -9.34
N LEU A 130 -6.19 -0.03 -10.05
CA LEU A 130 -5.75 -0.84 -11.19
C LEU A 130 -5.23 0.01 -12.35
N GLU A 131 -5.88 1.12 -12.66
CA GLU A 131 -5.43 2.04 -13.70
C GLU A 131 -4.09 2.68 -13.33
N PHE A 132 -3.96 3.17 -12.10
CA PHE A 132 -2.70 3.73 -11.59
C PHE A 132 -1.56 2.70 -11.60
N ASN A 133 -1.84 1.46 -11.19
CA ASN A 133 -0.86 0.38 -11.11
C ASN A 133 -0.21 0.06 -12.48
N LYS A 134 -0.91 0.29 -13.60
CA LYS A 134 -0.32 0.16 -14.95
C LYS A 134 0.87 1.10 -15.10
N TYR A 135 0.72 2.35 -14.68
CA TYR A 135 1.78 3.35 -14.77
C TYR A 135 2.89 3.08 -13.75
N ASP A 136 2.58 2.77 -12.49
CA ASP A 136 3.62 2.43 -11.49
C ASP A 136 4.48 1.24 -11.97
N LEU A 137 3.85 0.15 -12.40
CA LEU A 137 4.60 -1.06 -12.72
C LEU A 137 5.32 -0.96 -14.06
N TYR A 138 4.69 -0.45 -15.11
CA TYR A 138 5.19 -0.58 -16.48
C TYR A 138 6.01 0.61 -16.99
N THR A 139 6.02 1.74 -16.28
CA THR A 139 6.92 2.87 -16.64
C THR A 139 8.33 2.74 -16.06
N LYS A 140 8.57 1.76 -15.17
CA LYS A 140 9.90 1.44 -14.62
C LYS A 140 10.86 1.08 -15.76
N SER A 141 11.76 2.02 -16.07
CA SER A 141 12.73 1.96 -17.16
C SER A 141 14.13 2.27 -16.66
N THR A 142 15.15 1.74 -17.33
CA THR A 142 16.55 2.13 -17.09
C THR A 142 16.87 3.52 -17.65
N LYS A 143 16.08 4.00 -18.61
CA LYS A 143 16.22 5.34 -19.18
C LYS A 143 15.55 6.34 -18.24
N VAL A 144 16.36 7.20 -17.63
CA VAL A 144 15.89 8.31 -16.80
C VAL A 144 15.31 9.40 -17.72
N PRO A 145 14.11 9.94 -17.43
CA PRO A 145 13.56 11.06 -18.18
C PRO A 145 14.36 12.35 -17.94
N ASP A 146 14.20 13.33 -18.82
CA ASP A 146 14.80 14.66 -18.64
C ASP A 146 14.04 15.40 -17.53
N ILE A 147 14.65 15.50 -16.34
CA ILE A 147 14.03 16.07 -15.15
C ILE A 147 13.86 17.58 -15.30
N GLU A 148 14.84 18.27 -15.89
CA GLU A 148 14.83 19.73 -16.05
C GLU A 148 13.73 20.17 -17.01
N ALA A 149 13.51 19.42 -18.09
CA ALA A 149 12.41 19.69 -19.02
C ALA A 149 11.02 19.44 -18.39
N LEU A 150 10.91 18.48 -17.46
CA LEU A 150 9.65 18.10 -16.82
C LEU A 150 9.31 18.93 -15.58
N TRP A 151 10.32 19.47 -14.90
CA TRP A 151 10.14 20.19 -13.62
C TRP A 151 9.08 21.30 -13.69
N PRO A 152 9.09 22.21 -14.70
CA PRO A 152 8.13 23.32 -14.75
C PRO A 152 6.67 22.86 -14.90
N TYR A 153 6.45 21.65 -15.40
CA TYR A 153 5.11 21.06 -15.48
C TYR A 153 4.65 20.52 -14.13
N TYR A 154 5.49 19.72 -13.45
CA TYR A 154 5.15 19.13 -12.16
C TYR A 154 5.08 20.17 -11.03
N GLU A 155 5.93 21.19 -11.06
CA GLU A 155 5.90 22.32 -10.11
C GLU A 155 4.52 23.00 -10.12
N LYS A 156 3.95 23.29 -11.30
CA LYS A 156 2.59 23.84 -11.41
C LYS A 156 1.51 22.92 -10.85
N LEU A 157 1.69 21.61 -10.92
CA LEU A 157 0.78 20.64 -10.32
C LEU A 157 0.92 20.61 -8.80
N ILE A 158 2.14 20.70 -8.28
CA ILE A 158 2.42 20.82 -6.84
C ILE A 158 1.75 22.08 -6.31
N ASP A 159 1.97 23.23 -6.93
CA ASP A 159 1.32 24.50 -6.53
C ASP A 159 -0.21 24.41 -6.55
N LYS A 160 -0.77 23.68 -7.52
CA LYS A 160 -2.22 23.50 -7.61
C LYS A 160 -2.77 22.61 -6.51
N TYR A 161 -2.10 21.51 -6.18
CA TYR A 161 -2.67 20.43 -5.36
C TYR A 161 -2.10 20.33 -3.95
N ILE A 162 -0.88 20.79 -3.72
CA ILE A 162 -0.17 20.76 -2.44
C ILE A 162 0.67 22.06 -2.31
N PRO A 163 0.02 23.25 -2.26
CA PRO A 163 0.75 24.52 -2.20
C PRO A 163 1.44 24.74 -0.86
N GLY A 164 2.57 25.45 -0.89
CA GLY A 164 3.25 25.93 0.31
C GLY A 164 4.22 24.93 0.93
N VAL A 165 4.70 25.25 2.13
CA VAL A 165 5.64 24.39 2.87
C VAL A 165 4.84 23.32 3.60
N CYS A 166 5.16 22.05 3.35
CA CYS A 166 4.51 20.91 3.98
C CYS A 166 5.21 20.47 5.27
N GLU A 167 4.44 19.89 6.18
CA GLU A 167 4.90 19.25 7.42
C GLU A 167 4.99 17.74 7.23
N TRP A 168 6.16 17.16 7.52
CA TRP A 168 6.53 15.76 7.24
C TRP A 168 6.62 14.90 8.50
#